data_AF-A0A497CQG7-F1
#
_entry.id   AF-A0A497CQG7-F1
#
_cell.length_a   1.000
_cell.length_b   1.000
_cell.length_c   1.000
_cell.angle_alpha   90.00
_cell.angle_beta   90.00
_cell.angle_gamma   90.00
#
_symmetry.space_group_name_H-M   'P 1'
#
loop_
_entity.id
_entity.type
_entity.pdbx_description
1 polymer ?
#
loop_
_entity_poly.entity_id
_entity_poly.type
_entity_poly.pdbx_seq_one_letter_code
_entity_poly.pdbx_strand_id
1 'polypeptide(L)'
;MWNLEALINYDYAYPDSASKDFTIMSSHYTVTVDENGMVSEAEVQQVYNLMLDTLNYQLALLNDDVKFTVFSDVQLDEVDGNTARLTVNNGYGSGLILGLYDPFYDDDDWIWGTLGGPLAGKCDGTEVGVSDGSNELQYRLNHPAALPANVGYTDLVLRIGEPTSFPDPNGTGYRIYLDPTATIDNCLYNEDLEYYLIEADDIIKTYEADGGLRPLNKSFVRIEIIDDILLGNGSYCHTYRVTYGTPYDNTQH
;
A
#
# COMPACT_ATOMS: atom_id res chain seq x y z
N MET A 1 9.91 14.86 23.10
CA MET A 1 8.58 14.79 22.44
C MET A 1 8.72 14.71 20.94
N TRP A 2 9.03 15.82 20.25
CA TRP A 2 9.19 15.83 18.78
C TRP A 2 10.11 14.72 18.25
N ASN A 3 11.26 14.47 18.89
CA ASN A 3 12.13 13.36 18.50
C ASN A 3 11.47 11.99 18.62
N LEU A 4 10.69 11.74 19.68
CA LEU A 4 10.01 10.44 19.89
C LEU A 4 8.96 10.20 18.80
N GLU A 5 8.16 11.22 18.51
CA GLU A 5 7.15 11.22 17.46
C GLU A 5 7.77 11.05 16.07
N ALA A 6 8.77 11.87 15.74
CA ALA A 6 9.41 11.89 14.43
C ALA A 6 10.09 10.56 14.11
N LEU A 7 10.77 9.93 15.08
CA LEU A 7 11.38 8.62 14.91
C LEU A 7 10.34 7.53 14.63
N ILE A 8 9.26 7.47 15.42
CA ILE A 8 8.22 6.46 15.22
C ILE A 8 7.53 6.66 13.86
N ASN A 9 7.19 7.90 13.51
CA ASN A 9 6.54 8.20 12.24
C ASN A 9 7.45 7.90 11.04
N TYR A 10 8.74 8.21 11.15
CA TYR A 10 9.69 7.97 10.07
C TYR A 10 9.95 6.47 9.85
N ASP A 11 10.10 5.70 10.93
CA ASP A 11 10.50 4.29 10.84
C ASP A 11 9.32 3.32 10.66
N TYR A 12 8.11 3.66 11.14
CA TYR A 12 7.00 2.71 11.26
C TYR A 12 5.68 3.17 10.66
N ALA A 13 5.51 4.46 10.35
CA ALA A 13 4.22 4.98 9.88
C ALA A 13 4.11 4.99 8.34
N TYR A 14 2.91 4.72 7.86
CA TYR A 14 2.53 4.78 6.46
C TYR A 14 1.37 5.78 6.30
N PRO A 15 1.63 7.09 6.43
CA PRO A 15 0.58 8.12 6.43
C PRO A 15 -0.17 8.20 5.10
N ASP A 16 0.47 7.77 4.01
CA ASP A 16 -0.10 7.75 2.66
C ASP A 16 -0.83 6.43 2.33
N SER A 17 -0.81 5.45 3.24
CA SER A 17 -1.51 4.19 3.05
C SER A 17 -2.96 4.35 3.51
N ALA A 18 -3.87 4.16 2.57
CA ALA A 18 -5.28 4.12 2.89
C ALA A 18 -5.65 2.79 3.57
N SER A 19 -6.74 2.78 4.34
CA SER A 19 -7.24 1.60 5.07
C SER A 19 -8.77 1.61 5.05
N LYS A 20 -9.39 0.43 5.11
CA LYS A 20 -10.84 0.32 5.22
C LYS A 20 -11.31 0.81 6.59
N ASP A 21 -10.63 0.34 7.62
CA ASP A 21 -10.92 0.63 9.01
C ASP A 21 -9.77 1.44 9.61
N PHE A 22 -10.11 2.55 10.26
CA PHE A 22 -9.14 3.42 10.92
C PHE A 22 -9.47 3.54 12.40
N THR A 23 -8.51 3.20 13.25
CA THR A 23 -8.67 3.24 14.71
C THR A 23 -7.55 4.04 15.34
N ILE A 24 -7.90 4.92 16.28
CA ILE A 24 -6.93 5.60 17.13
C ILE A 24 -6.91 4.90 18.48
N MET A 25 -5.72 4.51 18.94
CA MET A 25 -5.51 4.00 20.29
C MET A 25 -4.57 4.93 21.05
N SER A 26 -4.97 5.25 22.28
CA SER A 26 -4.18 6.12 23.15
C SER A 26 -3.46 5.31 24.22
N SER A 27 -2.23 5.69 24.53
CA SER A 27 -1.45 5.20 25.66
C SER A 27 -0.84 6.37 26.43
N HIS A 28 -0.54 6.12 27.71
CA HIS A 28 -0.03 7.14 28.62
C HIS A 28 1.31 6.73 29.21
N TYR A 29 2.25 7.66 29.26
CA TYR A 29 3.60 7.45 29.79
C TYR A 29 3.97 8.54 30.77
N THR A 30 4.95 8.25 31.60
CA THR A 30 5.55 9.22 32.52
C THR A 30 7.05 9.24 32.32
N VAL A 31 7.63 10.44 32.28
CA VAL A 31 9.09 10.64 32.26
C VAL A 31 9.50 11.48 33.46
N THR A 32 10.66 11.17 34.05
CA THR A 32 11.23 12.03 35.08
C THR A 32 11.90 13.24 34.43
N VAL A 33 11.62 14.43 34.96
CA VAL A 33 12.27 15.68 34.57
C VAL A 33 13.14 16.20 35.70
N ASP A 34 14.27 16.83 35.34
CA ASP A 34 15.15 17.50 36.29
C ASP A 34 14.60 18.88 36.72
N GLU A 35 15.35 19.58 37.57
CA GLU A 35 15.00 20.92 38.08
C GLU A 35 14.89 21.98 36.97
N ASN A 36 15.45 21.72 35.78
CA ASN A 36 15.38 22.58 34.61
C ASN A 36 14.26 22.16 33.64
N GLY A 37 13.46 21.15 33.98
CA GLY A 37 12.44 20.59 33.11
C GLY A 37 12.99 19.73 31.97
N MET A 38 14.23 19.25 32.10
CA MET A 38 14.91 18.45 31.08
C MET A 38 14.81 16.96 31.41
N VAL A 39 14.69 16.13 30.37
CA VAL A 39 14.69 14.66 30.49
C VAL A 39 16.07 14.14 30.10
N SER A 40 16.58 13.15 30.83
CA SER A 40 17.84 12.50 30.46
C SER A 40 17.69 11.67 29.18
N GLU A 41 18.75 11.59 28.38
CA GLU A 41 18.74 10.82 27.13
C GLU A 41 18.42 9.33 27.35
N ALA A 42 18.94 8.75 28.44
CA ALA A 42 18.66 7.37 28.82
C ALA A 42 17.17 7.12 29.08
N GLU A 43 16.48 8.09 29.67
CA GLU A 43 15.06 8.01 29.99
C GLU A 43 14.19 8.25 28.75
N VAL A 44 14.63 9.13 27.85
CA VAL A 44 14.03 9.27 26.51
C VAL A 44 14.11 7.95 25.73
N GLN A 45 15.28 7.29 25.72
CA GLN A 45 15.48 6.00 25.06
C GLN A 45 14.59 4.90 25.66
N GLN A 46 14.45 4.87 26.98
CA GLN A 46 13.61 3.90 27.67
C GLN A 46 12.13 4.08 27.29
N VAL A 47 11.64 5.32 27.28
CA VAL A 47 10.25 5.62 26.94
C VAL A 47 9.98 5.40 25.46
N TYR A 48 10.94 5.71 24.58
CA TYR A 48 10.86 5.34 23.17
C TYR A 48 10.64 3.84 22.96
N ASN A 49 11.45 2.99 23.61
CA ASN A 49 11.31 1.54 23.48
C ASN A 49 9.95 1.04 24.01
N LEU A 50 9.46 1.61 25.12
CA LEU A 50 8.12 1.30 25.64
C LEU A 50 7.01 1.72 24.66
N MET A 51 7.16 2.86 23.99
CA MET A 51 6.23 3.32 22.97
C MET A 51 6.23 2.37 21.77
N LEU A 52 7.39 1.92 21.31
CA LEU A 52 7.49 0.92 20.23
C LEU A 52 6.84 -0.41 20.60
N ASP A 53 7.10 -0.92 21.80
CA ASP A 53 6.46 -2.16 22.29
C ASP A 53 4.93 -2.01 22.34
N THR A 54 4.45 -0.85 22.81
CA THR A 54 3.02 -0.55 22.86
C THR A 54 2.42 -0.44 21.47
N LEU A 55 3.13 0.20 20.54
CA LEU A 55 2.70 0.37 19.16
C LEU A 55 2.53 -0.98 18.45
N ASN A 56 3.51 -1.88 18.61
CA ASN A 56 3.45 -3.23 18.07
C ASN A 56 2.35 -4.07 18.73
N TYR A 57 2.18 -3.94 20.04
CA TYR A 57 1.10 -4.62 20.76
C TYR A 57 -0.27 -4.16 20.26
N GLN A 58 -0.51 -2.85 20.19
CA GLN A 58 -1.76 -2.26 19.71
C GLN A 58 -2.05 -2.66 18.26
N LEU A 59 -1.04 -2.65 17.39
CA LEU A 59 -1.17 -3.13 16.02
C LEU A 59 -1.58 -4.61 15.99
N ALA A 60 -0.98 -5.47 16.81
CA ALA A 60 -1.30 -6.89 16.89
C ALA A 60 -2.72 -7.20 17.40
N LEU A 61 -3.40 -6.24 18.04
CA LEU A 61 -4.81 -6.39 18.45
C LEU A 61 -5.79 -6.30 17.28
N LEU A 62 -5.36 -5.77 16.13
CA LEU A 62 -6.19 -5.68 14.93
C LEU A 62 -6.21 -7.05 14.22
N ASN A 63 -7.41 -7.57 14.00
CA ASN A 63 -7.65 -8.92 13.46
C ASN A 63 -7.58 -8.98 11.92
N ASP A 64 -7.17 -7.91 11.26
CA ASP A 64 -7.00 -7.89 9.80
C ASP A 64 -5.59 -8.38 9.41
N ASP A 65 -5.52 -9.09 8.28
CA ASP A 65 -4.26 -9.57 7.72
C ASP A 65 -3.37 -8.40 7.24
N VAL A 66 -4.00 -7.36 6.69
CA VAL A 66 -3.34 -6.09 6.33
C VAL A 66 -3.63 -5.04 7.40
N LYS A 67 -2.58 -4.62 8.09
CA LYS A 67 -2.63 -3.62 9.15
C LYS A 67 -1.29 -2.90 9.28
N PHE A 68 -1.35 -1.61 9.57
CA PHE A 68 -0.15 -0.78 9.67
C PHE A 68 -0.40 0.46 10.55
N THR A 69 0.67 1.03 11.05
CA THR A 69 0.62 2.32 11.75
C THR A 69 0.52 3.43 10.70
N VAL A 70 -0.41 4.39 10.89
CA VAL A 70 -0.60 5.55 10.02
C VAL A 70 0.13 6.77 10.59
N PHE A 71 0.07 6.95 11.91
CA PHE A 71 0.83 7.97 12.61
C PHE A 71 0.97 7.61 14.10
N SER A 72 1.92 8.27 14.75
CA SER A 72 2.04 8.43 16.19
C SER A 72 2.09 9.93 16.48
N ASP A 73 1.32 10.40 17.45
CA ASP A 73 1.29 11.78 17.91
C ASP A 73 1.58 11.82 19.41
N VAL A 74 2.59 12.59 19.82
CA VAL A 74 3.10 12.57 21.20
C VAL A 74 2.89 13.94 21.83
N GLN A 75 1.94 14.01 22.76
CA GLN A 75 1.60 15.24 23.47
C GLN A 75 2.05 15.21 24.94
N LEU A 76 2.48 16.37 25.44
CA LEU A 76 2.73 16.60 26.86
C LEU A 76 1.42 17.05 27.48
N ASP A 77 0.89 16.25 28.40
CA ASP A 77 -0.35 16.59 29.09
C ASP A 77 -0.07 17.60 30.20
N GLU A 78 0.87 17.27 31.09
CA GLU A 78 1.25 18.13 32.21
C GLU A 78 2.64 17.78 32.78
N VAL A 79 3.19 18.70 33.57
CA VAL A 79 4.38 18.48 34.40
C VAL A 79 4.00 18.80 35.85
N ASP A 80 4.05 17.79 36.71
CA ASP A 80 3.80 17.91 38.15
C ASP A 80 5.06 17.53 38.93
N GLY A 81 5.72 18.54 39.51
CA GLY A 81 7.00 18.39 40.17
C GLY A 81 8.08 17.88 39.22
N ASN A 82 8.62 16.69 39.50
CA ASN A 82 9.64 16.03 38.70
C ASN A 82 9.08 15.00 37.71
N THR A 83 7.76 14.96 37.49
CA THR A 83 7.11 13.99 36.61
C THR A 83 6.39 14.70 35.48
N ALA A 84 6.76 14.42 34.24
CA ALA A 84 6.01 14.82 33.06
C ALA A 84 5.14 13.66 32.57
N ARG A 85 3.87 13.93 32.29
CA ARG A 85 2.87 12.99 31.78
C ARG A 85 2.69 13.19 30.29
N LEU A 86 2.81 12.11 29.53
CA LEU A 86 2.70 12.11 28.08
C LEU A 86 1.50 11.26 27.67
N THR A 87 0.76 11.71 26.67
CA THR A 87 -0.19 10.89 25.95
C THR A 87 0.34 10.66 24.55
N VAL A 88 0.23 9.42 24.09
CA VAL A 88 0.58 9.03 22.73
C VAL A 88 -0.68 8.53 22.05
N ASN A 89 -1.03 9.14 20.94
CA ASN A 89 -2.13 8.71 20.09
C ASN A 89 -1.54 8.03 18.86
N ASN A 90 -1.78 6.73 18.72
CA ASN A 90 -1.38 5.99 17.55
C ASN A 90 -2.60 5.78 16.65
N GLY A 91 -2.49 6.25 15.40
CA GLY A 91 -3.44 5.96 14.35
C GLY A 91 -3.06 4.66 13.65
N TYR A 92 -4.00 3.73 13.53
CA TYR A 92 -3.83 2.46 12.84
C TYR A 92 -4.82 2.34 11.70
N GLY A 93 -4.29 1.95 10.55
CA GLY A 93 -5.08 1.51 9.41
C GLY A 93 -5.12 -0.02 9.42
N SER A 94 -6.30 -0.59 9.26
CA SER A 94 -6.48 -2.02 9.07
C SER A 94 -7.59 -2.32 8.08
N GLY A 95 -7.54 -3.53 7.52
CA GLY A 95 -8.48 -3.95 6.51
C GLY A 95 -8.12 -3.41 5.12
N LEU A 96 -8.19 -4.32 4.17
CA LEU A 96 -8.02 -4.09 2.74
C LEU A 96 -9.18 -3.23 2.19
N ILE A 97 -8.89 -2.30 1.29
CA ILE A 97 -9.77 -1.15 1.03
C ILE A 97 -10.74 -1.40 -0.13
N LEU A 98 -11.96 -1.80 0.22
CA LEU A 98 -13.14 -1.40 -0.57
C LEU A 98 -13.29 0.12 -0.44
N GLY A 99 -12.95 0.89 -1.49
CA GLY A 99 -13.12 2.35 -1.56
C GLY A 99 -11.86 3.20 -1.83
N LEU A 100 -10.67 2.60 -1.95
CA LEU A 100 -9.47 3.32 -2.45
C LEU A 100 -9.53 3.52 -3.95
N TYR A 101 -10.16 2.60 -4.66
CA TYR A 101 -10.32 2.61 -6.10
C TYR A 101 -11.80 2.68 -6.44
N ASP A 102 -12.13 3.22 -7.60
CA ASP A 102 -13.49 3.09 -8.14
C ASP A 102 -13.83 1.59 -8.22
N PRO A 103 -15.01 1.17 -7.72
CA PRO A 103 -15.38 -0.24 -7.69
C PRO A 103 -15.58 -0.79 -9.12
N PHE A 104 -15.58 -2.12 -9.22
CA PHE A 104 -16.14 -2.82 -10.37
C PHE A 104 -17.63 -3.03 -10.14
N TYR A 105 -18.46 -2.80 -11.15
CA TYR A 105 -19.90 -3.07 -11.11
C TYR A 105 -20.19 -4.51 -11.52
N ASP A 106 -21.40 -4.99 -11.22
CA ASP A 106 -21.84 -6.36 -11.53
C ASP A 106 -21.78 -6.71 -13.04
N ASP A 107 -21.71 -5.71 -13.93
CA ASP A 107 -21.58 -5.87 -15.38
C ASP A 107 -20.22 -5.44 -15.92
N ASP A 108 -19.23 -5.22 -15.05
CA ASP A 108 -17.84 -4.98 -15.44
C ASP A 108 -17.09 -6.28 -15.68
N ASP A 109 -17.57 -7.05 -16.65
CA ASP A 109 -16.90 -8.25 -17.13
C ASP A 109 -16.09 -7.89 -18.37
N TRP A 110 -14.76 -7.97 -18.26
CA TRP A 110 -13.84 -7.49 -19.29
C TRP A 110 -13.00 -8.64 -19.85
N ILE A 111 -12.75 -8.62 -21.16
CA ILE A 111 -11.73 -9.51 -21.72
C ILE A 111 -10.38 -9.07 -21.15
N TRP A 112 -9.57 -10.03 -20.71
CA TRP A 112 -8.35 -9.77 -19.93
C TRP A 112 -7.41 -8.72 -20.52
N GLY A 113 -7.32 -8.62 -21.85
CA GLY A 113 -6.36 -7.75 -22.55
C GLY A 113 -6.20 -8.08 -24.03
N THR A 114 -5.18 -7.50 -24.66
CA THR A 114 -4.87 -7.72 -26.09
C THR A 114 -3.36 -7.79 -26.35
N LEU A 115 -2.93 -8.60 -27.31
CA LEU A 115 -1.51 -8.67 -27.70
C LEU A 115 -1.09 -7.56 -28.68
N GLY A 116 -1.41 -6.30 -28.34
CA GLY A 116 -1.18 -5.12 -29.18
C GLY A 116 -2.25 -4.89 -30.25
N GLY A 117 -3.43 -5.49 -30.08
CA GLY A 117 -4.61 -5.25 -30.90
C GLY A 117 -5.39 -4.00 -30.47
N PRO A 118 -6.54 -3.70 -31.10
CA PRO A 118 -7.51 -2.79 -30.50
C PRO A 118 -8.03 -3.39 -29.19
N LEU A 119 -8.28 -2.53 -28.18
CA LEU A 119 -8.80 -2.94 -26.86
C LEU A 119 -9.99 -3.88 -26.99
N ALA A 120 -9.98 -4.97 -26.24
CA ALA A 120 -10.85 -6.11 -26.49
C ALA A 120 -12.33 -5.82 -26.18
N GLY A 121 -12.62 -4.94 -25.23
CA GLY A 121 -13.97 -4.63 -24.77
C GLY A 121 -14.47 -5.58 -23.67
N LYS A 122 -15.77 -5.49 -23.41
CA LYS A 122 -16.47 -6.32 -22.42
C LYS A 122 -16.73 -7.72 -22.96
N CYS A 123 -16.93 -8.65 -22.03
CA CYS A 123 -17.22 -10.06 -22.30
C CYS A 123 -18.53 -10.31 -23.06
N ASP A 124 -19.48 -9.38 -22.98
CA ASP A 124 -20.73 -9.43 -23.72
C ASP A 124 -20.61 -8.91 -25.17
N GLY A 125 -19.40 -8.52 -25.59
CA GLY A 125 -19.10 -7.99 -26.91
C GLY A 125 -19.39 -6.49 -27.06
N THR A 126 -19.69 -5.78 -25.98
CA THR A 126 -19.81 -4.32 -25.96
C THR A 126 -18.46 -3.64 -25.71
N GLU A 127 -18.40 -2.33 -25.91
CA GLU A 127 -17.21 -1.49 -25.59
C GLU A 127 -15.89 -1.93 -26.25
N VAL A 128 -15.96 -2.66 -27.37
CA VAL A 128 -14.80 -3.01 -28.19
C VAL A 128 -14.08 -1.75 -28.67
N GLY A 129 -12.77 -1.69 -28.44
CA GLY A 129 -11.91 -0.56 -28.74
C GLY A 129 -11.95 0.56 -27.69
N VAL A 130 -12.68 0.39 -26.59
CA VAL A 130 -12.79 1.38 -25.50
C VAL A 130 -11.86 1.06 -24.33
N SER A 131 -11.92 -0.17 -23.82
CA SER A 131 -11.10 -0.65 -22.70
C SER A 131 -10.99 -2.18 -22.72
N ASP A 132 -10.24 -2.74 -21.77
CA ASP A 132 -10.11 -4.17 -21.47
C ASP A 132 -9.67 -4.36 -20.01
N GLY A 133 -9.59 -5.61 -19.53
CA GLY A 133 -9.33 -5.90 -18.12
C GLY A 133 -8.01 -5.32 -17.61
N SER A 134 -6.95 -5.36 -18.43
CA SER A 134 -5.64 -4.79 -18.10
C SER A 134 -5.72 -3.26 -17.99
N ASN A 135 -6.47 -2.59 -18.88
CA ASN A 135 -6.71 -1.16 -18.79
C ASN A 135 -7.56 -0.76 -17.58
N GLU A 136 -8.61 -1.50 -17.26
CA GLU A 136 -9.47 -1.18 -16.12
C GLU A 136 -8.72 -1.30 -14.78
N LEU A 137 -7.87 -2.32 -14.63
CA LEU A 137 -6.96 -2.48 -13.50
C LEU A 137 -5.91 -1.35 -13.46
N GLN A 138 -5.23 -1.10 -14.58
CA GLN A 138 -4.20 -0.06 -14.67
C GLN A 138 -4.76 1.33 -14.36
N TYR A 139 -5.96 1.64 -14.87
CA TYR A 139 -6.60 2.92 -14.64
C TYR A 139 -6.83 3.14 -13.15
N ARG A 140 -7.46 2.18 -12.46
CA ARG A 140 -7.76 2.26 -11.03
C ARG A 140 -6.48 2.38 -10.20
N LEU A 141 -5.48 1.53 -10.42
CA LEU A 141 -4.21 1.57 -9.69
C LEU A 141 -3.46 2.90 -9.83
N ASN A 142 -3.62 3.60 -10.95
CA ASN A 142 -3.03 4.93 -11.17
C ASN A 142 -3.92 6.10 -10.70
N HIS A 143 -5.19 5.84 -10.36
CA HIS A 143 -6.15 6.85 -9.93
C HIS A 143 -6.85 6.43 -8.63
N PRO A 144 -6.12 6.28 -7.51
CA PRO A 144 -6.75 6.11 -6.22
C PRO A 144 -7.61 7.34 -5.87
N ALA A 145 -8.74 7.11 -5.20
CA ALA A 145 -9.70 8.12 -4.76
C ALA A 145 -9.09 9.18 -3.81
N ALA A 146 -7.97 8.84 -3.14
CA ALA A 146 -7.17 9.76 -2.35
C ALA A 146 -5.76 9.85 -2.97
N LEU A 147 -5.40 11.03 -3.46
CA LEU A 147 -4.06 11.34 -3.97
C LEU A 147 -3.38 12.39 -3.07
N PRO A 148 -2.10 12.20 -2.69
CA PRO A 148 -1.33 13.26 -2.04
C PRO A 148 -1.23 14.49 -2.95
N ALA A 149 -1.65 15.65 -2.46
CA ALA A 149 -1.50 16.89 -3.20
C ALA A 149 -0.03 17.35 -3.21
N ASN A 150 0.45 17.86 -4.36
CA ASN A 150 1.73 18.57 -4.51
C ASN A 150 3.03 17.76 -4.30
N VAL A 151 3.00 16.43 -4.43
CA VAL A 151 4.21 15.60 -4.36
C VAL A 151 4.87 15.48 -5.74
N GLY A 152 6.16 15.79 -5.82
CA GLY A 152 7.02 15.47 -6.97
C GLY A 152 7.86 14.21 -6.69
N TYR A 153 8.45 13.61 -7.73
CA TYR A 153 9.33 12.44 -7.58
C TYR A 153 10.68 12.63 -8.26
N THR A 154 11.75 12.21 -7.58
CA THR A 154 13.11 12.13 -8.13
C THR A 154 13.64 10.70 -8.09
N ASP A 155 14.77 10.46 -8.76
CA ASP A 155 15.45 9.16 -8.75
C ASP A 155 14.50 7.99 -9.05
N LEU A 156 13.91 8.05 -10.25
CA LEU A 156 12.90 7.10 -10.70
C LEU A 156 13.52 5.74 -10.98
N VAL A 157 12.82 4.69 -10.55
CA VAL A 157 13.25 3.30 -10.69
C VAL A 157 12.09 2.48 -11.24
N LEU A 158 12.37 1.68 -12.28
CA LEU A 158 11.42 0.72 -12.83
C LEU A 158 11.61 -0.65 -12.18
N ARG A 159 10.49 -1.32 -11.88
CA ARG A 159 10.42 -2.73 -11.50
C ARG A 159 9.44 -3.47 -12.37
N ILE A 160 9.75 -4.73 -12.61
CA ILE A 160 8.96 -5.62 -13.46
C ILE A 160 8.45 -6.75 -12.59
N GLY A 161 7.13 -6.97 -12.64
CA GLY A 161 6.48 -8.11 -12.01
C GLY A 161 5.85 -9.01 -13.07
N GLU A 162 6.22 -10.28 -13.05
CA GLU A 162 5.64 -11.32 -13.89
C GLU A 162 4.88 -12.31 -13.01
N PRO A 163 3.81 -12.97 -13.50
CA PRO A 163 2.98 -13.86 -12.67
C PRO A 163 3.77 -14.92 -11.94
N THR A 164 4.75 -15.52 -12.59
CA THR A 164 5.57 -16.61 -12.02
C THR A 164 6.39 -16.20 -10.80
N SER A 165 6.62 -14.89 -10.61
CA SER A 165 7.33 -14.34 -9.45
C SER A 165 6.40 -14.12 -8.25
N PHE A 166 5.08 -14.17 -8.45
CA PHE A 166 4.05 -13.92 -7.43
C PHE A 166 3.02 -15.06 -7.42
N PRO A 167 3.42 -16.29 -7.02
CA PRO A 167 2.46 -17.38 -6.82
C PRO A 167 1.48 -17.02 -5.69
N ASP A 168 0.22 -17.44 -5.83
CA ASP A 168 -0.76 -17.29 -4.76
C ASP A 168 -0.34 -18.16 -3.56
N PRO A 169 -0.19 -17.60 -2.35
CA PRO A 169 0.22 -18.36 -1.16
C PRO A 169 -0.76 -19.49 -0.80
N ASN A 170 -2.01 -19.44 -1.25
CA ASN A 170 -3.01 -20.48 -1.08
C ASN A 170 -2.95 -21.60 -2.14
N GLY A 171 -2.06 -21.47 -3.12
CA GLY A 171 -1.84 -22.47 -4.18
C GLY A 171 -2.91 -22.50 -5.27
N THR A 172 -3.76 -21.47 -5.33
CA THR A 172 -4.89 -21.34 -6.27
C THR A 172 -4.49 -20.79 -7.65
N GLY A 173 -3.25 -20.32 -7.81
CA GLY A 173 -2.77 -19.77 -9.07
C GLY A 173 -1.66 -18.75 -8.85
N TYR A 174 -1.84 -17.58 -9.44
CA TYR A 174 -0.89 -16.46 -9.38
C TYR A 174 -1.63 -15.18 -8.99
N ARG A 175 -0.92 -14.32 -8.26
CA ARG A 175 -1.42 -13.02 -7.78
C ARG A 175 -1.49 -11.98 -8.91
N ILE A 176 -0.77 -12.22 -10.00
CA ILE A 176 -0.90 -11.48 -11.27
C ILE A 176 -1.58 -12.40 -12.28
N TYR A 177 -2.49 -11.86 -13.07
CA TYR A 177 -3.26 -12.63 -14.05
C TYR A 177 -2.38 -13.49 -14.97
N LEU A 178 -2.75 -14.77 -15.06
CA LEU A 178 -2.21 -15.75 -15.98
C LEU A 178 -3.32 -16.73 -16.37
N ASP A 179 -3.63 -16.81 -17.65
CA ASP A 179 -4.45 -17.88 -18.22
C ASP A 179 -3.56 -18.96 -18.85
N PRO A 180 -3.40 -20.12 -18.20
CA PRO A 180 -2.63 -21.22 -18.74
C PRO A 180 -3.29 -21.90 -19.94
N THR A 181 -4.58 -21.66 -20.20
CA THR A 181 -5.34 -22.26 -21.30
C THR A 181 -5.13 -21.54 -22.63
N ALA A 182 -4.55 -20.34 -22.61
CA ALA A 182 -4.33 -19.49 -23.77
C ALA A 182 -5.64 -19.17 -24.52
N THR A 183 -6.69 -18.83 -23.77
CA THR A 183 -7.97 -18.38 -24.31
C THR A 183 -7.89 -16.88 -24.58
N ILE A 184 -7.91 -16.48 -25.85
CA ILE A 184 -7.63 -15.09 -26.24
C ILE A 184 -8.70 -14.13 -25.72
N ASP A 185 -9.96 -14.56 -25.76
CA ASP A 185 -11.11 -13.82 -25.26
C ASP A 185 -11.46 -14.27 -23.83
N ASN A 186 -10.45 -14.61 -23.01
CA ASN A 186 -10.72 -14.99 -21.63
C ASN A 186 -11.31 -13.81 -20.87
N CYS A 187 -12.37 -14.10 -20.12
CA CYS A 187 -13.11 -13.12 -19.36
C CYS A 187 -12.60 -13.05 -17.94
N LEU A 188 -12.32 -11.83 -17.49
CA LEU A 188 -12.17 -11.48 -16.10
C LEU A 188 -13.52 -10.93 -15.64
N TYR A 189 -14.20 -11.70 -14.80
CA TYR A 189 -15.43 -11.24 -14.18
C TYR A 189 -15.12 -10.19 -13.12
N ASN A 190 -16.13 -9.43 -12.71
CA ASN A 190 -15.97 -8.40 -11.68
C ASN A 190 -15.22 -8.92 -10.42
N GLU A 191 -15.51 -10.14 -9.96
CA GLU A 191 -14.82 -10.78 -8.82
C GLU A 191 -13.34 -11.07 -9.08
N ASP A 192 -12.97 -11.45 -10.31
CA ASP A 192 -11.58 -11.65 -10.72
C ASP A 192 -10.84 -10.31 -10.78
N LEU A 193 -11.47 -9.28 -11.33
CA LEU A 193 -10.92 -7.94 -11.42
C LEU A 193 -10.71 -7.31 -10.04
N GLU A 194 -11.67 -7.48 -9.12
CA GLU A 194 -11.51 -7.08 -7.73
C GLU A 194 -10.33 -7.80 -7.08
N TYR A 195 -10.22 -9.12 -7.25
CA TYR A 195 -9.09 -9.90 -6.75
C TYR A 195 -7.75 -9.37 -7.31
N TYR A 196 -7.61 -9.22 -8.62
CA TYR A 196 -6.35 -8.76 -9.20
C TYR A 196 -6.01 -7.30 -8.87
N LEU A 197 -7.01 -6.45 -8.67
CA LEU A 197 -6.78 -5.07 -8.21
C LEU A 197 -6.16 -5.05 -6.80
N ILE A 198 -6.70 -5.89 -5.93
CA ILE A 198 -6.26 -6.08 -4.55
C ILE A 198 -4.82 -6.62 -4.51
N GLU A 199 -4.59 -7.69 -5.26
CA GLU A 199 -3.28 -8.33 -5.30
C GLU A 199 -2.21 -7.42 -5.92
N ALA A 200 -2.57 -6.66 -6.96
CA ALA A 200 -1.68 -5.68 -7.55
C ALA A 200 -1.31 -4.56 -6.57
N ASP A 201 -2.27 -4.03 -5.81
CA ASP A 201 -2.00 -3.00 -4.79
C ASP A 201 -0.99 -3.48 -3.74
N ASP A 202 -1.19 -4.71 -3.23
CA ASP A 202 -0.29 -5.32 -2.27
C ASP A 202 1.11 -5.53 -2.86
N ILE A 203 1.22 -6.11 -4.07
CA ILE A 203 2.49 -6.31 -4.76
C ILE A 203 3.24 -4.98 -4.96
N ILE A 204 2.54 -3.91 -5.33
CA ILE A 204 3.10 -2.58 -5.55
C ILE A 204 3.61 -1.95 -4.24
N LYS A 205 2.91 -2.16 -3.12
CA LYS A 205 3.23 -1.48 -1.86
C LYS A 205 4.19 -2.26 -0.96
N THR A 206 4.24 -3.57 -1.11
CA THR A 206 5.12 -4.47 -0.33
C THR A 206 6.57 -4.36 -0.79
N TYR A 207 7.50 -4.32 0.16
CA TYR A 207 8.93 -4.22 -0.14
C TYR A 207 9.47 -5.47 -0.85
N GLU A 208 10.50 -5.29 -1.68
CA GLU A 208 11.19 -6.39 -2.36
C GLU A 208 11.69 -7.47 -1.38
N ALA A 209 12.13 -7.06 -0.18
CA ALA A 209 12.59 -7.96 0.87
C ALA A 209 11.46 -8.85 1.43
N ASP A 210 10.22 -8.40 1.31
CA ASP A 210 9.02 -9.06 1.85
C ASP A 210 8.19 -9.73 0.75
N GLY A 211 8.73 -9.82 -0.48
CA GLY A 211 8.09 -10.49 -1.60
C GLY A 211 7.18 -9.61 -2.46
N GLY A 212 7.30 -8.28 -2.38
CA GLY A 212 6.64 -7.33 -3.28
C GLY A 212 7.60 -6.71 -4.32
N LEU A 213 7.21 -5.60 -4.92
CA LEU A 213 7.99 -4.86 -5.93
C LEU A 213 8.61 -3.56 -5.42
N ARG A 214 8.26 -3.09 -4.22
CA ARG A 214 8.66 -1.76 -3.74
C ARG A 214 10.14 -1.74 -3.33
N PRO A 215 10.99 -0.91 -3.96
CA PRO A 215 12.36 -0.74 -3.49
C PRO A 215 12.41 0.06 -2.18
N LEU A 216 13.46 -0.14 -1.39
CA LEU A 216 13.68 0.61 -0.15
C LEU A 216 13.75 2.12 -0.44
N ASN A 217 13.10 2.93 0.41
CA ASN A 217 13.06 4.40 0.32
C ASN A 217 12.46 4.95 -0.99
N LYS A 218 11.61 4.17 -1.65
CA LYS A 218 10.87 4.59 -2.83
C LYS A 218 9.37 4.51 -2.59
N SER A 219 8.63 5.40 -3.24
CA SER A 219 7.17 5.43 -3.25
C SER A 219 6.65 5.16 -4.66
N PHE A 220 5.46 4.57 -4.74
CA PHE A 220 4.78 4.30 -6.01
C PHE A 220 4.52 5.61 -6.78
N VAL A 221 4.76 5.57 -8.09
CA VAL A 221 4.51 6.70 -9.00
C VAL A 221 3.42 6.33 -10.01
N ARG A 222 3.57 5.17 -10.67
CA ARG A 222 2.61 4.66 -11.65
C ARG A 222 2.87 3.19 -11.96
N ILE A 223 1.86 2.53 -12.51
CA ILE A 223 1.97 1.20 -13.12
C ILE A 223 1.57 1.27 -14.60
N GLU A 224 2.29 0.52 -15.43
CA GLU A 224 1.87 0.09 -16.76
C GLU A 224 1.63 -1.43 -16.70
N ILE A 225 0.45 -1.88 -17.13
CA ILE A 225 0.12 -3.30 -17.27
C ILE A 225 0.23 -3.64 -18.74
N ILE A 226 1.01 -4.67 -19.05
CA ILE A 226 1.26 -5.14 -20.40
C ILE A 226 0.63 -6.51 -20.56
N ASP A 227 -0.15 -6.65 -21.61
CA ASP A 227 -0.70 -7.92 -22.06
C ASP A 227 0.37 -8.69 -22.84
N ASP A 228 0.77 -9.83 -22.31
CA ASP A 228 1.92 -10.59 -22.79
C ASP A 228 1.60 -12.09 -22.92
N ILE A 229 2.53 -12.80 -23.55
CA ILE A 229 2.55 -14.26 -23.61
C ILE A 229 3.75 -14.77 -22.82
N LEU A 230 3.49 -15.64 -21.83
CA LEU A 230 4.56 -16.33 -21.14
C LEU A 230 5.25 -17.32 -22.08
N LEU A 231 6.52 -17.04 -22.43
CA LEU A 231 7.32 -17.85 -23.33
C LEU A 231 7.52 -19.27 -22.77
N GLY A 232 7.00 -20.27 -23.47
CA GLY A 232 7.15 -21.70 -23.14
C GLY A 232 5.84 -22.48 -23.22
N ASN A 233 4.75 -21.92 -22.67
CA ASN A 233 3.44 -22.57 -22.64
C ASN A 233 2.37 -21.85 -23.47
N GLY A 234 2.66 -20.66 -24.01
CA GLY A 234 1.71 -19.88 -24.82
C GLY A 234 0.60 -19.24 -23.98
N SER A 235 0.74 -19.25 -22.65
CA SER A 235 -0.22 -18.70 -21.70
C SER A 235 -0.30 -17.19 -21.81
N TYR A 236 -1.51 -16.63 -21.72
CA TYR A 236 -1.73 -15.20 -21.72
C TYR A 236 -1.60 -14.65 -20.31
N CYS A 237 -0.97 -13.50 -20.15
CA CYS A 237 -0.73 -12.93 -18.82
C CYS A 237 -0.60 -11.41 -18.83
N HIS A 238 -0.76 -10.83 -17.65
CA HIS A 238 -0.33 -9.47 -17.38
C HIS A 238 1.11 -9.43 -16.90
N THR A 239 1.87 -8.44 -17.38
CA THR A 239 3.19 -8.09 -16.87
C THR A 239 3.13 -6.67 -16.32
N TYR A 240 3.53 -6.49 -15.07
CA TYR A 240 3.52 -5.19 -14.41
C TYR A 240 4.84 -4.47 -14.64
N ARG A 241 4.77 -3.20 -15.03
CA ARG A 241 5.87 -2.24 -15.10
C ARG A 241 5.61 -1.11 -14.13
N VAL A 242 6.14 -1.25 -12.92
CA VAL A 242 5.89 -0.33 -11.82
C VAL A 242 7.03 0.67 -11.71
N THR A 243 6.69 1.95 -11.80
CA THR A 243 7.64 3.04 -11.59
C THR A 243 7.53 3.51 -10.14
N TYR A 244 8.67 3.60 -9.48
CA TYR A 244 8.81 4.18 -8.15
C TYR A 244 9.74 5.39 -8.18
N GLY A 245 9.67 6.25 -7.16
CA GLY A 245 10.54 7.42 -7.02
C GLY A 245 10.69 7.84 -5.57
N THR A 246 11.66 8.71 -5.30
CA THR A 246 11.80 9.36 -4.00
C THR A 246 10.92 10.61 -3.98
N PRO A 247 9.92 10.68 -3.09
CA PRO A 247 9.01 11.82 -3.04
C PRO A 247 9.74 13.07 -2.54
N TYR A 248 9.34 14.23 -3.04
CA TYR A 248 9.73 15.53 -2.51
C TYR A 248 8.54 16.49 -2.55
N ASP A 249 8.48 17.39 -1.58
CA ASP A 249 7.43 18.39 -1.48
C ASP A 249 7.74 19.58 -2.40
N ASN A 250 6.82 19.91 -3.32
CA ASN A 250 6.97 21.05 -4.23
C ASN A 250 6.72 22.41 -3.53
N THR A 251 6.31 22.46 -2.27
CA THR A 251 6.05 23.72 -1.56
C THR A 251 7.30 24.52 -1.14
N GLN A 252 8.51 24.02 -1.44
CA GLN A 252 9.78 24.68 -1.09
C GLN A 252 10.45 25.49 -2.23
N HIS A 253 9.73 25.83 -3.31
CA HIS A 253 10.22 26.71 -4.38
C HIS A 253 9.33 27.93 -4.64
#